data_AF-A0AAD2CLS7-F1
#
_entry.id   AF-A0AAD2CLS7-F1
#
_cell.length_a   1.000
_cell.length_b   1.000
_cell.length_c   1.000
_cell.angle_alpha   90.00
_cell.angle_beta   90.00
_cell.angle_gamma   90.00
#
_symmetry.space_group_name_H-M   'P 1'
#
loop_
_entity.id
_entity.type
_entity.pdbx_description
1 polymer ?
#
loop_
_entity_poly.entity_id
_entity_poly.type
_entity_poly.pdbx_seq_one_letter_code
_entity_poly.pdbx_strand_id
1 'polypeptide(L)'
;MTDKRILTLGACTAIAVTASRFVSIKRVLSSLRPKNVQFLTIDDKEFVETNQEYDANDFKYHVLMPFIPGAFTSSDSYLPFLREIQIRCAKLGIRLDIAFGSFFFEVPNEAENDHILEAILKSAKEKGIKYDAKFLTGHSMGGYLAIEKAVTMTYDALIQIGCSMGSIWGVKDHRSLASYPQPVLTLVGEMDGFLRGLKLMHDMDTLDEEISREGIADDALLQKKRNKMDIVKPIIIHKEVNHLQAADNTVTEFQLKSGRHDFESALTPEEARERMAETISNFVLIVVSRTQTGLSDKSAYVSATEKQLKQSQDTREMLRPFRELSSTSSTSQFVMEAQRSIANLVQDIDITPTFHNSDEDFLYAKPFHSLAVAEKDTTLTTNIEVVAQDPILLDPKLPEATRQESPSFAIKAKSQDTFLQLSSSITKKEDPVSLRELNMLTMAKVLKEYVTQEQRVKYELHGRKLEFLEDLEIKVPPEWVKTPIQLTHEGNTTFVRSPFTRTSTAEFMPLKFRGMHYIKPMSPAQIYEWIVYDAFRHIPSK
;
A
#
# COMPACT_ATOMS: atom_id res chain seq x y z
N MET A 1 -41.89 15.90 -28.17
CA MET A 1 -41.71 14.44 -28.27
C MET A 1 -40.29 14.13 -27.82
N THR A 2 -40.20 13.56 -26.61
CA THR A 2 -39.09 12.82 -25.97
C THR A 2 -37.64 13.12 -26.40
N ASP A 3 -37.03 14.04 -25.65
CA ASP A 3 -35.58 14.20 -25.52
C ASP A 3 -35.13 13.39 -24.29
N LYS A 4 -34.45 12.26 -24.49
CA LYS A 4 -33.89 11.41 -23.42
C LYS A 4 -32.43 11.80 -23.20
N ARG A 5 -32.18 12.76 -22.31
CA ARG A 5 -30.85 12.97 -21.72
C ARG A 5 -30.70 12.05 -20.50
N ILE A 6 -29.89 11.01 -20.67
CA ILE A 6 -29.43 10.14 -19.60
C ILE A 6 -28.40 10.94 -18.79
N LEU A 7 -28.79 11.32 -17.58
CA LEU A 7 -27.91 11.84 -16.53
C LEU A 7 -27.23 10.65 -15.85
N THR A 8 -26.02 10.31 -16.26
CA THR A 8 -25.13 9.44 -15.47
C THR A 8 -24.43 10.32 -14.44
N LEU A 9 -24.98 10.36 -13.22
CA LEU A 9 -24.35 10.98 -12.05
C LEU A 9 -23.07 10.21 -11.69
N GLY A 10 -21.92 10.87 -11.80
CA GLY A 10 -20.67 10.45 -11.17
C GLY A 10 -20.71 10.76 -9.66
N ALA A 11 -20.95 9.75 -8.84
CA ALA A 11 -21.30 9.90 -7.42
C ALA A 11 -20.10 9.99 -6.44
N CYS A 12 -18.84 9.97 -6.88
CA CYS A 12 -17.70 10.03 -5.94
C CYS A 12 -16.72 11.18 -6.13
N THR A 13 -16.87 11.98 -7.17
CA THR A 13 -15.99 13.14 -7.41
C THR A 13 -16.63 14.48 -6.99
N ALA A 14 -17.90 14.46 -6.57
CA ALA A 14 -18.68 15.66 -6.24
C ALA A 14 -18.93 15.87 -4.73
N ILE A 15 -18.01 15.42 -3.86
CA ILE A 15 -18.02 15.78 -2.42
C ILE A 15 -17.04 16.91 -2.10
N ALA A 16 -16.19 17.31 -3.05
CA ALA A 16 -15.37 18.50 -2.95
C ALA A 16 -15.80 19.53 -4.00
N VAL A 17 -16.83 20.35 -3.72
CA VAL A 17 -16.97 21.77 -4.13
C VAL A 17 -18.27 22.36 -3.55
N THR A 18 -18.12 23.53 -2.90
CA THR A 18 -19.08 24.44 -2.24
C THR A 18 -19.33 24.30 -0.73
N ALA A 19 -18.48 24.99 0.04
CA ALA A 19 -18.49 25.11 1.50
C ALA A 19 -19.81 25.66 2.11
N SER A 20 -20.65 26.35 1.35
CA SER A 20 -21.91 26.91 1.86
C SER A 20 -23.06 25.90 1.99
N ARG A 21 -23.06 24.82 1.19
CA ARG A 21 -24.07 23.74 1.31
C ARG A 21 -23.73 22.73 2.42
N PHE A 22 -22.44 22.58 2.74
CA PHE A 22 -21.97 21.67 3.79
C PHE A 22 -22.38 22.10 5.20
N VAL A 23 -22.46 23.40 5.49
CA VAL A 23 -22.90 23.89 6.82
C VAL A 23 -24.35 23.52 7.10
N SER A 24 -25.22 23.58 6.08
CA SER A 24 -26.63 23.20 6.22
C SER A 24 -26.80 21.68 6.37
N ILE A 25 -25.98 20.87 5.69
CA ILE A 25 -26.00 19.41 5.81
C ILE A 25 -25.43 18.96 7.16
N LYS A 26 -24.29 19.53 7.63
CA LYS A 26 -23.75 19.24 8.96
C LYS A 26 -24.79 19.50 10.06
N ARG A 27 -25.56 20.58 9.95
CA ARG A 27 -26.61 20.93 10.93
C ARG A 27 -27.81 19.97 10.91
N VAL A 28 -28.16 19.45 9.74
CA VAL A 28 -29.22 18.44 9.58
C VAL A 28 -28.74 17.07 10.07
N LEU A 29 -27.53 16.66 9.70
CA LEU A 29 -26.91 15.40 10.14
C LEU A 29 -26.67 15.38 11.66
N SER A 30 -26.20 16.49 12.25
CA SER A 30 -26.04 16.59 13.72
C SER A 30 -27.36 16.58 14.50
N SER A 31 -28.49 16.80 13.82
CA SER A 31 -29.83 16.74 14.43
C SER A 31 -30.47 15.35 14.39
N LEU A 32 -29.92 14.45 13.57
CA LEU A 32 -30.26 13.04 13.60
C LEU A 32 -29.54 12.43 14.80
N ARG A 33 -30.27 12.12 15.88
CA ARG A 33 -29.69 11.36 16.99
C ARG A 33 -29.11 10.06 16.42
N PRO A 34 -27.85 9.70 16.73
CA PRO A 34 -27.30 8.43 16.31
C PRO A 34 -28.24 7.34 16.78
N LYS A 35 -28.88 6.66 15.82
CA LYS A 35 -29.74 5.53 16.11
C LYS A 35 -28.82 4.34 16.38
N ASN A 36 -28.99 3.75 17.55
CA ASN A 36 -28.55 2.42 17.92
C ASN A 36 -27.03 2.24 18.05
N VAL A 37 -26.46 2.73 19.16
CA VAL A 37 -25.22 2.12 19.69
C VAL A 37 -25.55 0.70 20.13
N GLN A 38 -24.85 -0.27 19.57
CA GLN A 38 -24.95 -1.67 19.95
C GLN A 38 -23.75 -2.06 20.81
N PHE A 39 -23.97 -2.99 21.73
CA PHE A 39 -22.91 -3.60 22.54
C PHE A 39 -22.96 -5.10 22.35
N LEU A 40 -21.80 -5.67 22.13
CA LEU A 40 -21.54 -7.10 22.22
C LEU A 40 -20.87 -7.32 23.57
N THR A 41 -21.57 -7.98 24.48
CA THR A 41 -21.03 -8.32 25.81
C THR A 41 -20.87 -9.83 25.92
N ILE A 42 -19.93 -10.26 26.77
CA ILE A 42 -19.73 -11.70 27.07
C ILE A 42 -20.97 -12.30 27.75
N ASP A 43 -21.74 -11.48 28.47
CA ASP A 43 -22.95 -11.92 29.17
C ASP A 43 -24.17 -12.03 28.23
N ASP A 44 -24.01 -11.73 26.94
CA ASP A 44 -25.06 -11.91 25.96
C ASP A 44 -25.41 -13.41 25.86
N LYS A 45 -26.70 -13.74 25.95
CA LYS A 45 -27.22 -15.13 25.95
C LYS A 45 -26.61 -16.00 24.85
N GLU A 46 -26.45 -15.44 23.66
CA GLU A 46 -25.86 -16.12 22.50
C GLU A 46 -24.39 -16.53 22.73
N PHE A 47 -23.59 -15.68 23.40
CA PHE A 47 -22.20 -15.98 23.75
C PHE A 47 -22.13 -17.09 24.81
N VAL A 48 -22.96 -16.99 25.85
CA VAL A 48 -23.00 -17.96 26.96
C VAL A 48 -23.44 -19.34 26.48
N GLU A 49 -24.45 -19.40 25.61
CA GLU A 49 -24.96 -20.67 25.07
C GLU A 49 -23.92 -21.39 24.21
N THR A 50 -23.07 -20.64 23.50
CA THR A 50 -22.03 -21.19 22.63
C THR A 50 -20.71 -21.48 23.36
N ASN A 51 -20.45 -20.86 24.51
CA ASN A 51 -19.15 -20.92 25.20
C ASN A 51 -19.30 -21.22 26.71
N GLN A 52 -19.92 -22.35 27.05
CA GLN A 52 -20.27 -22.78 28.42
C GLN A 52 -19.10 -22.91 29.44
N GLU A 53 -17.88 -22.53 29.07
CA GLU A 53 -16.66 -22.77 29.86
C GLU A 53 -16.16 -21.57 30.69
N TYR A 54 -16.79 -20.39 30.61
CA TYR A 54 -16.25 -19.17 31.25
C TYR A 54 -17.10 -18.69 32.43
N ASP A 55 -16.51 -18.61 33.64
CA ASP A 55 -17.08 -17.87 34.77
C ASP A 55 -16.79 -16.37 34.60
N ALA A 56 -17.82 -15.53 34.74
CA ALA A 56 -17.70 -14.07 34.62
C ALA A 56 -16.72 -13.44 35.62
N ASN A 57 -16.36 -14.15 36.70
CA ASN A 57 -15.41 -13.68 37.71
C ASN A 57 -13.94 -14.03 37.39
N ASP A 58 -13.66 -14.82 36.34
CA ASP A 58 -12.32 -15.33 36.06
C ASP A 58 -11.51 -14.46 35.09
N PHE A 59 -12.08 -13.35 34.59
CA PHE A 59 -11.39 -12.44 33.69
C PHE A 59 -10.36 -11.57 34.43
N LYS A 60 -9.13 -11.56 33.93
CA LYS A 60 -7.99 -10.82 34.49
C LYS A 60 -7.95 -9.37 34.03
N TYR A 61 -8.46 -9.13 32.83
CA TYR A 61 -8.44 -7.84 32.16
C TYR A 61 -9.82 -7.52 31.62
N HIS A 62 -10.24 -6.27 31.75
CA HIS A 62 -11.49 -5.77 31.19
C HIS A 62 -11.17 -4.72 30.13
N VAL A 63 -11.65 -4.92 28.90
CA VAL A 63 -11.32 -4.05 27.76
C VAL A 63 -12.60 -3.57 27.10
N LEU A 64 -12.67 -2.27 26.83
CA LEU A 64 -13.69 -1.69 25.96
C LEU A 64 -13.10 -1.45 24.56
N MET A 65 -13.75 -1.96 23.52
CA MET A 65 -13.31 -1.77 22.14
C MET A 65 -14.42 -1.17 21.27
N PRO A 66 -14.44 0.16 21.09
CA PRO A 66 -15.26 0.78 20.06
C PRO A 66 -14.76 0.39 18.67
N PHE A 67 -15.68 0.02 17.79
CA PHE A 67 -15.41 -0.41 16.42
C PHE A 67 -16.08 0.51 15.41
N ILE A 68 -15.31 0.94 14.41
CA ILE A 68 -15.79 1.77 13.28
C ILE A 68 -15.75 0.92 11.99
N PRO A 69 -16.89 0.69 11.32
CA PRO A 69 -16.95 -0.15 10.12
C PRO A 69 -16.26 0.49 8.91
N GLY A 70 -16.11 -0.28 7.84
CA GLY A 70 -15.68 0.21 6.53
C GLY A 70 -16.78 0.98 5.78
N ALA A 71 -16.41 1.58 4.64
CA ALA A 71 -17.36 2.28 3.78
C ALA A 71 -18.26 1.29 3.04
N PHE A 72 -19.55 1.60 2.93
CA PHE A 72 -20.56 0.80 2.23
C PHE A 72 -20.70 -0.62 2.80
N THR A 73 -20.53 -0.74 4.11
CA THR A 73 -20.70 -2.00 4.82
C THR A 73 -21.45 -1.73 6.12
N SER A 74 -22.61 -2.37 6.29
CA SER A 74 -23.37 -2.31 7.53
C SER A 74 -22.50 -2.75 8.71
N SER A 75 -22.68 -2.10 9.86
CA SER A 75 -22.02 -2.50 11.11
C SER A 75 -22.38 -3.94 11.50
N ASP A 76 -23.59 -4.40 11.17
CA ASP A 76 -24.05 -5.75 11.49
C ASP A 76 -23.28 -6.83 10.70
N SER A 77 -22.75 -6.49 9.51
CA SER A 77 -21.92 -7.41 8.71
C SER A 77 -20.62 -7.82 9.41
N TYR A 78 -20.19 -7.08 10.43
CA TYR A 78 -18.98 -7.38 11.22
C TYR A 78 -19.27 -8.27 12.43
N LEU A 79 -20.54 -8.55 12.77
CA LEU A 79 -20.90 -9.29 13.98
C LEU A 79 -20.16 -10.63 14.12
N PRO A 80 -20.08 -11.51 13.10
CA PRO A 80 -19.37 -12.77 13.23
C PRO A 80 -17.89 -12.59 13.56
N PHE A 81 -17.24 -11.59 12.95
CA PHE A 81 -15.84 -11.30 13.19
C PHE A 81 -15.59 -10.72 14.58
N LEU A 82 -16.42 -9.76 15.02
CA LEU A 82 -16.31 -9.16 16.35
C LEU A 82 -16.54 -10.19 17.45
N ARG A 83 -17.49 -11.13 17.26
CA ARG A 83 -17.70 -12.26 18.18
C ARG A 83 -16.49 -13.17 18.24
N GLU A 84 -15.86 -13.48 17.10
CA GLU A 84 -14.65 -14.30 17.09
C GLU A 84 -13.50 -13.63 17.87
N ILE A 85 -13.33 -12.30 17.78
CA ILE A 85 -12.37 -11.56 18.61
C ILE A 85 -12.70 -11.72 20.11
N GLN A 86 -13.97 -11.59 20.51
CA GLN A 86 -14.37 -11.80 21.91
C GLN A 86 -14.04 -13.21 22.41
N ILE A 87 -14.33 -14.24 21.60
CA ILE A 87 -14.04 -15.64 21.94
C ILE A 87 -12.53 -15.84 22.15
N ARG A 88 -11.68 -15.30 21.27
CA ARG A 88 -10.22 -15.42 21.40
C ARG A 88 -9.67 -14.65 22.60
N CYS A 89 -10.20 -13.46 22.88
CA CYS A 89 -9.86 -12.70 24.09
C CYS A 89 -10.27 -13.45 25.37
N ALA A 90 -11.46 -14.05 25.40
CA ALA A 90 -11.94 -14.81 26.56
C ALA A 90 -11.01 -15.99 26.89
N LYS A 91 -10.53 -16.72 25.86
CA LYS A 91 -9.51 -17.78 26.00
C LYS A 91 -8.20 -17.31 26.62
N LEU A 92 -7.89 -16.01 26.52
CA LEU A 92 -6.70 -15.38 27.11
C LEU A 92 -7.00 -14.72 28.47
N GLY A 93 -8.18 -14.94 29.04
CA GLY A 93 -8.61 -14.34 30.31
C GLY A 93 -8.92 -12.85 30.19
N ILE A 94 -9.31 -12.38 29.00
CA ILE A 94 -9.67 -10.98 28.73
C ILE A 94 -11.17 -10.89 28.51
N ARG A 95 -11.87 -10.14 29.37
CA ARG A 95 -13.24 -9.70 29.11
C ARG A 95 -13.19 -8.55 28.11
N LEU A 96 -13.65 -8.81 26.90
CA LEU A 96 -13.73 -7.80 25.85
C LEU A 96 -15.19 -7.40 25.60
N ASP A 97 -15.53 -6.16 25.92
CA ASP A 97 -16.82 -5.55 25.56
C ASP A 97 -16.62 -4.71 24.29
N ILE A 98 -17.32 -5.08 23.21
CA ILE A 98 -17.21 -4.39 21.91
C ILE A 98 -18.45 -3.53 21.69
N ALA A 99 -18.26 -2.31 21.19
CA ALA A 99 -19.36 -1.40 20.90
C ALA A 99 -19.21 -0.78 19.51
N PHE A 100 -20.31 -0.61 18.80
CA PHE A 100 -20.31 0.01 17.48
C PHE A 100 -21.62 0.77 17.24
N GLY A 101 -21.57 1.75 16.35
CA GLY A 101 -22.74 2.49 15.88
C GLY A 101 -23.00 2.23 14.40
N SER A 102 -24.21 2.58 13.95
CA SER A 102 -24.54 2.65 12.53
C SER A 102 -24.26 4.06 11.99
N PHE A 103 -23.81 4.13 10.74
CA PHE A 103 -23.54 5.39 10.05
C PHE A 103 -24.58 5.66 8.96
N PHE A 104 -24.82 6.93 8.65
CA PHE A 104 -25.72 7.28 7.56
C PHE A 104 -25.19 6.74 6.23
N PHE A 105 -26.06 6.07 5.46
CA PHE A 105 -25.70 5.34 4.24
C PHE A 105 -24.56 4.32 4.38
N GLU A 106 -24.27 3.84 5.59
CA GLU A 106 -23.17 2.90 5.85
C GLU A 106 -21.80 3.46 5.44
N VAL A 107 -21.65 4.79 5.48
CA VAL A 107 -20.41 5.49 5.14
C VAL A 107 -19.93 6.25 6.37
N PRO A 108 -18.93 5.72 7.09
CA PRO A 108 -18.28 6.44 8.18
C PRO A 108 -17.85 7.84 7.77
N ASN A 109 -18.08 8.83 8.62
CA ASN A 109 -17.64 10.20 8.37
C ASN A 109 -17.27 10.89 9.68
N GLU A 110 -16.40 11.90 9.60
CA GLU A 110 -15.87 12.60 10.78
C GLU A 110 -16.96 13.14 11.72
N ALA A 111 -18.05 13.69 11.16
CA ALA A 111 -19.09 14.33 11.94
C ALA A 111 -19.89 13.32 12.78
N GLU A 112 -20.28 12.18 12.19
CA GLU A 112 -20.98 11.12 12.93
C GLU A 112 -20.03 10.34 13.85
N ASN A 113 -18.76 10.20 13.47
CA ASN A 113 -17.78 9.42 14.23
C ASN A 113 -17.62 9.94 15.66
N ASP A 114 -17.49 11.25 15.84
CA ASP A 114 -17.36 11.87 17.17
C ASP A 114 -18.59 11.59 18.04
N HIS A 115 -19.78 11.83 17.48
CA HIS A 115 -21.03 11.59 18.20
C HIS A 115 -21.25 10.12 18.57
N ILE A 116 -20.86 9.18 17.69
CA ILE A 116 -20.99 7.75 17.94
C ILE A 116 -20.02 7.32 19.04
N LEU A 117 -18.74 7.73 18.98
CA LEU A 117 -17.75 7.37 19.99
C LEU A 117 -18.10 7.95 21.37
N GLU A 118 -18.56 9.21 21.43
CA GLU A 118 -19.08 9.82 22.66
C GLU A 118 -20.29 9.06 23.21
N ALA A 119 -21.24 8.67 22.34
CA ALA A 119 -22.41 7.91 22.72
C ALA A 119 -22.05 6.51 23.24
N ILE A 120 -21.06 5.85 22.64
CA ILE A 120 -20.52 4.57 23.12
C ILE A 120 -19.95 4.71 24.52
N LEU A 121 -19.06 5.68 24.75
CA LEU A 121 -18.44 5.88 26.06
C LEU A 121 -19.48 6.22 27.14
N LYS A 122 -20.46 7.07 26.78
CA LYS A 122 -21.58 7.41 27.66
C LYS A 122 -22.43 6.18 27.99
N SER A 123 -22.80 5.39 26.98
CA SER A 123 -23.63 4.21 27.17
C SER A 123 -22.92 3.11 27.96
N ALA A 124 -21.61 2.93 27.76
CA ALA A 124 -20.80 2.01 28.56
C ALA A 124 -20.84 2.38 30.05
N LYS A 125 -20.70 3.68 30.36
CA LYS A 125 -20.83 4.20 31.73
C LYS A 125 -22.24 3.98 32.31
N GLU A 126 -23.29 4.27 31.54
CA GLU A 126 -24.69 4.08 31.97
C GLU A 126 -25.03 2.62 32.23
N LYS A 127 -24.46 1.69 31.45
CA LYS A 127 -24.58 0.24 31.63
C LYS A 127 -23.69 -0.31 32.74
N GLY A 128 -22.84 0.51 33.35
CA GLY A 128 -21.91 0.07 34.39
C GLY A 128 -20.77 -0.81 33.88
N ILE A 129 -20.44 -0.76 32.58
CA ILE A 129 -19.30 -1.49 32.00
C ILE A 129 -18.02 -0.87 32.56
N LYS A 130 -17.25 -1.68 33.29
CA LYS A 130 -15.93 -1.33 33.81
C LYS A 130 -14.88 -1.90 32.87
N TYR A 131 -13.84 -1.12 32.61
CA TYR A 131 -12.71 -1.50 31.77
C TYR A 131 -11.42 -0.90 32.32
N ASP A 132 -10.33 -1.65 32.17
CA ASP A 132 -8.96 -1.29 32.54
C ASP A 132 -8.24 -0.58 31.38
N ALA A 133 -8.65 -0.87 30.14
CA ALA A 133 -8.09 -0.29 28.92
C ALA A 133 -9.18 -0.10 27.85
N LYS A 134 -8.95 0.85 26.95
CA LYS A 134 -9.78 1.13 25.78
C LYS A 134 -8.98 1.10 24.49
N PHE A 135 -9.46 0.32 23.53
CA PHE A 135 -8.86 0.17 22.21
C PHE A 135 -9.80 0.76 21.19
N LEU A 136 -9.30 1.58 20.27
CA LEU A 136 -10.10 2.01 19.12
C LEU A 136 -9.77 1.13 17.94
N THR A 137 -10.78 0.53 17.33
CA THR A 137 -10.62 -0.36 16.18
C THR A 137 -11.39 0.18 14.99
N GLY A 138 -10.82 0.07 13.80
CA GLY A 138 -11.56 0.40 12.59
C GLY A 138 -11.13 -0.41 11.37
N HIS A 139 -12.10 -0.73 10.52
CA HIS A 139 -11.86 -1.39 9.24
C HIS A 139 -11.89 -0.40 8.08
N SER A 140 -10.96 -0.51 7.14
CA SER A 140 -10.92 0.29 5.92
C SER A 140 -11.03 1.79 6.23
N MET A 141 -12.06 2.47 5.71
CA MET A 141 -12.33 3.88 6.01
C MET A 141 -12.55 4.17 7.51
N GLY A 142 -13.16 3.25 8.26
CA GLY A 142 -13.29 3.40 9.71
C GLY A 142 -11.95 3.41 10.44
N GLY A 143 -10.98 2.64 9.94
CA GLY A 143 -9.61 2.65 10.46
C GLY A 143 -8.88 3.97 10.21
N TYR A 144 -9.20 4.67 9.11
CA TYR A 144 -8.71 6.04 8.87
C TYR A 144 -9.28 7.06 9.84
N LEU A 145 -10.59 6.99 10.08
CA LEU A 145 -11.26 7.88 11.03
C LEU A 145 -10.86 7.60 12.48
N ALA A 146 -10.36 6.39 12.77
CA ALA A 146 -9.85 6.02 14.08
C ALA A 146 -8.51 6.67 14.44
N ILE A 147 -7.66 7.01 13.46
CA ILE A 147 -6.28 7.49 13.70
C ILE A 147 -6.26 8.72 14.61
N GLU A 148 -6.90 9.81 14.21
CA GLU A 148 -6.89 11.04 15.02
C GLU A 148 -7.67 10.87 16.34
N LYS A 149 -8.74 10.07 16.30
CA LYS A 149 -9.64 9.89 17.45
C LYS A 149 -9.04 9.05 18.56
N ALA A 150 -8.23 8.05 18.22
CA ALA A 150 -7.50 7.30 19.24
C ALA A 150 -6.58 8.22 20.08
N VAL A 151 -5.94 9.21 19.45
CA VAL A 151 -5.13 10.22 20.16
C VAL A 151 -6.00 11.19 20.96
N THR A 152 -6.89 11.91 20.28
CA THR A 152 -7.66 13.02 20.87
C THR A 152 -8.64 12.58 21.96
N MET A 153 -9.15 11.35 21.87
CA MET A 153 -10.02 10.75 22.89
C MET A 153 -9.26 9.83 23.85
N THR A 154 -7.92 9.90 23.86
CA THR A 154 -7.01 9.24 24.82
C THR A 154 -7.13 7.72 24.90
N TYR A 155 -7.36 7.02 23.79
CA TYR A 155 -7.36 5.55 23.77
C TYR A 155 -5.96 4.99 24.06
N ASP A 156 -5.91 3.76 24.60
CA ASP A 156 -4.66 3.10 24.99
C ASP A 156 -3.95 2.45 23.81
N ALA A 157 -4.69 2.07 22.76
CA ALA A 157 -4.15 1.51 21.53
C ALA A 157 -5.12 1.67 20.35
N LEU A 158 -4.56 1.55 19.14
CA LEU A 158 -5.27 1.58 17.86
C LEU A 158 -5.13 0.23 17.16
N ILE A 159 -6.23 -0.28 16.59
CA ILE A 159 -6.22 -1.45 15.70
C ILE A 159 -6.80 -1.04 14.34
N GLN A 160 -5.98 -1.18 13.31
CA GLN A 160 -6.29 -0.88 11.93
C GLN A 160 -6.44 -2.18 11.15
N ILE A 161 -7.58 -2.33 10.47
CA ILE A 161 -7.87 -3.52 9.64
C ILE A 161 -8.07 -3.05 8.21
N GLY A 162 -7.36 -3.64 7.24
CA GLY A 162 -7.50 -3.26 5.82
C GLY A 162 -7.13 -1.79 5.52
N CYS A 163 -6.26 -1.19 6.33
CA CYS A 163 -5.81 0.20 6.17
C CYS A 163 -4.39 0.38 6.74
N SER A 164 -3.74 1.50 6.41
CA SER A 164 -2.38 1.86 6.86
C SER A 164 -2.35 3.28 7.45
N MET A 165 -1.28 3.66 8.14
CA MET A 165 -1.09 5.04 8.63
C MET A 165 -0.91 6.03 7.48
N GLY A 166 -0.12 5.66 6.46
CA GLY A 166 0.26 6.54 5.36
C GLY A 166 -0.78 6.75 4.25
N SER A 167 -1.96 6.13 4.30
CA SER A 167 -2.85 6.04 3.12
C SER A 167 -3.92 7.13 3.00
N ILE A 168 -3.90 8.19 3.82
CA ILE A 168 -4.86 9.30 3.74
C ILE A 168 -4.30 10.52 3.00
N TRP A 169 -5.03 10.94 1.98
CA TRP A 169 -4.94 12.28 1.39
C TRP A 169 -5.50 13.32 2.36
N GLY A 170 -4.63 14.11 3.01
CA GLY A 170 -5.03 15.40 3.60
C GLY A 170 -5.01 15.56 5.13
N VAL A 171 -4.91 14.51 5.94
CA VAL A 171 -4.77 14.64 7.42
C VAL A 171 -3.32 14.99 7.74
N LYS A 172 -3.00 16.12 8.38
CA LYS A 172 -1.61 16.65 8.44
C LYS A 172 -0.79 16.17 9.66
N ASP A 173 -1.43 15.86 10.78
CA ASP A 173 -0.77 15.47 12.02
C ASP A 173 -0.94 13.97 12.29
N HIS A 174 0.11 13.29 12.77
CA HIS A 174 0.16 11.83 13.06
C HIS A 174 0.28 10.86 11.86
N ARG A 175 0.93 11.26 10.75
CA ARG A 175 1.10 10.39 9.55
C ARG A 175 2.12 9.26 9.67
N SER A 176 3.07 9.35 10.59
CA SER A 176 4.13 8.35 10.70
C SER A 176 3.78 7.36 11.80
N LEU A 177 3.67 6.08 11.43
CA LEU A 177 3.50 4.98 12.36
C LEU A 177 4.55 5.05 13.47
N ALA A 178 5.82 5.34 13.14
CA ALA A 178 6.89 5.49 14.13
C ALA A 178 6.64 6.57 15.18
N SER A 179 6.12 7.73 14.76
CA SER A 179 5.81 8.85 15.65
C SER A 179 4.48 8.73 16.42
N TYR A 180 3.63 7.77 16.03
CA TYR A 180 2.31 7.63 16.63
C TYR A 180 2.39 7.30 18.13
N PRO A 181 1.67 8.00 19.03
CA PRO A 181 1.97 7.92 20.46
C PRO A 181 1.51 6.61 21.12
N GLN A 182 0.45 5.98 20.62
CA GLN A 182 -0.03 4.69 21.14
C GLN A 182 0.62 3.48 20.42
N PRO A 183 0.56 2.28 21.02
CA PRO A 183 0.63 1.03 20.28
C PRO A 183 -0.39 0.98 19.14
N VAL A 184 0.02 0.41 18.00
CA VAL A 184 -0.82 0.29 16.80
C VAL A 184 -0.69 -1.11 16.22
N LEU A 185 -1.79 -1.81 16.00
CA LEU A 185 -1.79 -3.01 15.15
C LEU A 185 -2.28 -2.61 13.76
N THR A 186 -1.46 -2.84 12.75
CA THR A 186 -1.87 -2.74 11.34
C THR A 186 -2.04 -4.14 10.78
N LEU A 187 -3.28 -4.53 10.49
CA LEU A 187 -3.66 -5.87 10.05
C LEU A 187 -4.27 -5.83 8.65
N VAL A 188 -3.68 -6.55 7.72
CA VAL A 188 -4.09 -6.54 6.31
C VAL A 188 -4.10 -7.96 5.75
N GLY A 189 -4.93 -8.21 4.75
CA GLY A 189 -4.91 -9.45 4.00
C GLY A 189 -3.97 -9.39 2.79
N GLU A 190 -3.29 -10.48 2.45
CA GLU A 190 -2.49 -10.58 1.21
C GLU A 190 -3.36 -10.41 -0.04
N MET A 191 -4.65 -10.78 0.05
CA MET A 191 -5.64 -10.68 -1.02
C MET A 191 -6.47 -9.39 -0.98
N ASP A 192 -6.01 -8.40 -0.21
CA ASP A 192 -6.66 -7.09 -0.10
C ASP A 192 -6.52 -6.30 -1.41
N GLY A 193 -7.62 -6.18 -2.15
CA GLY A 193 -7.66 -5.46 -3.43
C GLY A 193 -7.71 -3.93 -3.29
N PHE A 194 -7.79 -3.41 -2.06
CA PHE A 194 -7.93 -1.99 -1.74
C PHE A 194 -6.64 -1.37 -1.21
N LEU A 195 -5.77 -2.16 -0.58
CA LEU A 195 -4.50 -1.71 -0.02
C LEU A 195 -3.31 -2.45 -0.64
N ARG A 196 -2.38 -1.68 -1.21
CA ARG A 196 -1.17 -2.21 -1.85
C ARG A 196 -0.05 -2.40 -0.84
N GLY A 197 0.76 -3.45 -1.03
CA GLY A 197 1.92 -3.75 -0.17
C GLY A 197 2.92 -2.60 -0.05
N LEU A 198 3.09 -1.77 -1.09
CA LEU A 198 4.01 -0.62 -1.04
C LEU A 198 3.65 0.39 0.06
N LYS A 199 2.36 0.58 0.37
CA LYS A 199 1.92 1.46 1.46
C LYS A 199 2.33 0.93 2.83
N LEU A 200 2.21 -0.38 3.01
CA LEU A 200 2.65 -1.06 4.24
C LEU A 200 4.17 -1.04 4.37
N MET A 201 4.88 -1.17 3.25
CA MET A 201 6.33 -1.04 3.20
C MET A 201 6.76 0.36 3.65
N HIS A 202 6.08 1.43 3.21
CA HIS A 202 6.37 2.78 3.69
C HIS A 202 6.14 2.97 5.19
N ASP A 203 5.03 2.46 5.73
CA ASP A 203 4.79 2.51 7.19
C ASP A 203 5.94 1.83 7.95
N MET A 204 6.40 0.69 7.45
CA MET A 204 7.51 -0.09 8.00
C MET A 204 8.87 0.62 7.88
N ASP A 205 9.11 1.32 6.77
CA ASP A 205 10.29 2.17 6.58
C ASP A 205 10.33 3.28 7.63
N THR A 206 9.19 3.90 7.97
CA THR A 206 9.18 4.93 9.02
C THR A 206 9.65 4.38 10.37
N LEU A 207 9.33 3.12 10.69
CA LEU A 207 9.82 2.45 11.90
C LEU A 207 11.34 2.26 11.86
N ASP A 208 11.86 1.77 10.73
CA ASP A 208 13.29 1.51 10.56
C ASP A 208 14.12 2.82 10.52
N GLU A 209 13.58 3.89 9.95
CA GLU A 209 14.18 5.23 9.97
C GLU A 209 14.30 5.77 11.39
N GLU A 210 13.22 5.69 12.19
CA GLU A 210 13.23 6.13 13.57
C GLU A 210 14.22 5.34 14.42
N ILE A 211 14.35 4.04 14.14
CA ILE A 211 15.39 3.22 14.77
C ILE A 211 16.79 3.72 14.39
N SER A 212 17.01 4.01 13.11
CA SER A 212 18.30 4.42 12.56
C SER A 212 18.76 5.80 13.06
N ARG A 213 17.82 6.73 13.29
CA ARG A 213 18.11 8.09 13.81
C ARG A 213 18.76 8.09 15.19
N GLU A 214 18.58 7.04 15.99
CA GLU A 214 19.24 6.94 17.29
C GLU A 214 20.74 6.60 17.20
N GLY A 215 21.27 6.29 16.01
CA GLY A 215 22.71 6.08 15.81
C GLY A 215 23.26 4.87 16.57
N ILE A 216 22.43 3.83 16.78
CA ILE A 216 22.83 2.60 17.47
C ILE A 216 23.80 1.81 16.57
N ALA A 217 25.06 1.72 16.98
CA ALA A 217 26.10 0.98 16.25
C ALA A 217 26.17 -0.52 16.61
N ASP A 218 25.57 -0.93 17.73
CA ASP A 218 25.56 -2.33 18.19
C ASP A 218 24.38 -3.09 17.55
N ASP A 219 24.68 -4.08 16.72
CA ASP A 219 23.69 -4.85 15.97
C ASP A 219 22.69 -5.58 16.88
N ALA A 220 23.12 -6.08 18.04
CA ALA A 220 22.25 -6.79 18.97
C ALA A 220 21.25 -5.82 19.63
N LEU A 221 21.70 -4.63 20.02
CA LEU A 221 20.84 -3.57 20.55
C LEU A 221 19.87 -3.05 19.47
N LEU A 222 20.36 -2.87 18.24
CA LEU A 222 19.56 -2.49 17.08
C LEU A 222 18.43 -3.51 16.85
N GLN A 223 18.76 -4.79 16.80
CA GLN A 223 17.78 -5.86 16.61
C GLN A 223 16.79 -5.93 17.77
N LYS A 224 17.26 -5.79 19.02
CA LYS A 224 16.38 -5.74 20.20
C LYS A 224 15.38 -4.59 20.10
N LYS A 225 15.82 -3.42 19.64
CA LYS A 225 14.95 -2.27 19.45
C LYS A 225 13.95 -2.48 18.31
N ARG A 226 14.39 -3.07 17.19
CA ARG A 226 13.50 -3.47 16.09
C ARG A 226 12.43 -4.44 16.58
N ASN A 227 12.81 -5.50 17.29
CA ASN A 227 11.86 -6.45 17.87
C ASN A 227 10.86 -5.72 18.80
N LYS A 228 11.32 -4.78 19.62
CA LYS A 228 10.42 -3.97 20.45
C LYS A 228 9.41 -3.19 19.60
N MET A 229 9.84 -2.55 18.50
CA MET A 229 8.95 -1.84 17.59
C MET A 229 7.97 -2.78 16.91
N ASP A 230 8.42 -3.94 16.42
CA ASP A 230 7.57 -4.97 15.79
C ASP A 230 6.52 -5.54 16.79
N ILE A 231 6.78 -5.47 18.10
CA ILE A 231 5.80 -5.86 19.12
C ILE A 231 4.85 -4.70 19.49
N VAL A 232 5.31 -3.45 19.47
CA VAL A 232 4.48 -2.28 19.85
C VAL A 232 3.62 -1.79 18.69
N LYS A 233 4.16 -1.84 17.47
CA LYS A 233 3.58 -1.32 16.23
C LYS A 233 3.63 -2.38 15.12
N PRO A 234 3.11 -3.59 15.36
CA PRO A 234 3.14 -4.67 14.38
C PRO A 234 2.41 -4.27 13.10
N ILE A 235 3.03 -4.57 11.96
CA ILE A 235 2.36 -4.63 10.65
C ILE A 235 2.29 -6.11 10.27
N ILE A 236 1.09 -6.63 10.08
CA ILE A 236 0.85 -8.06 9.83
C ILE A 236 0.02 -8.23 8.56
N ILE A 237 0.55 -9.00 7.61
CA ILE A 237 -0.17 -9.45 6.42
C ILE A 237 -0.56 -10.93 6.59
N HIS A 238 -1.86 -11.21 6.61
CA HIS A 238 -2.36 -12.58 6.60
C HIS A 238 -2.44 -13.13 5.18
N LYS A 239 -1.73 -14.24 4.95
CA LYS A 239 -1.80 -14.97 3.68
C LYS A 239 -3.23 -15.39 3.35
N GLU A 240 -3.58 -15.27 2.08
CA GLU A 240 -4.89 -15.66 1.53
C GLU A 240 -6.11 -14.96 2.17
N VAL A 241 -5.95 -13.96 3.03
CA VAL A 241 -7.07 -13.16 3.55
C VAL A 241 -7.31 -11.97 2.63
N ASN A 242 -8.57 -11.64 2.34
CA ASN A 242 -8.94 -10.45 1.57
C ASN A 242 -9.49 -9.32 2.47
N HIS A 243 -9.80 -8.16 1.90
CA HIS A 243 -10.27 -7.00 2.65
C HIS A 243 -11.65 -7.23 3.30
N LEU A 244 -12.61 -7.76 2.54
CA LEU A 244 -14.01 -7.86 2.96
C LEU A 244 -14.32 -9.05 3.89
N GLN A 245 -13.38 -9.98 4.07
CA GLN A 245 -13.51 -11.11 5.00
C GLN A 245 -13.57 -10.68 6.48
N ALA A 246 -13.16 -9.45 6.81
CA ALA A 246 -13.42 -8.87 8.14
C ALA A 246 -14.92 -8.58 8.38
N ALA A 247 -15.71 -8.50 7.31
CA ALA A 247 -17.16 -8.33 7.33
C ALA A 247 -17.86 -9.62 6.83
N ASP A 248 -18.93 -9.49 6.03
CA ASP A 248 -19.69 -10.60 5.44
C ASP A 248 -19.14 -11.05 4.07
N ASN A 249 -18.01 -10.50 3.63
CA ASN A 249 -17.38 -10.76 2.34
C ASN A 249 -18.27 -10.41 1.11
N THR A 250 -19.24 -9.51 1.28
CA THR A 250 -20.14 -9.08 0.20
C THR A 250 -19.55 -7.89 -0.55
N VAL A 251 -19.47 -8.00 -1.89
CA VAL A 251 -19.09 -6.88 -2.76
C VAL A 251 -20.33 -6.13 -3.21
N THR A 252 -20.38 -4.82 -2.92
CA THR A 252 -21.45 -3.93 -3.35
C THR A 252 -21.33 -3.56 -4.84
N GLU A 253 -22.45 -3.19 -5.49
CA GLU A 253 -22.44 -2.69 -6.87
C GLU A 253 -21.54 -1.45 -7.02
N PHE A 254 -21.49 -0.61 -5.99
CA PHE A 254 -20.62 0.56 -5.96
C PHE A 254 -19.13 0.16 -6.01
N GLN A 255 -18.70 -0.82 -5.21
CA GLN A 255 -17.33 -1.34 -5.21
C GLN A 255 -16.97 -1.93 -6.58
N LEU A 256 -17.85 -2.75 -7.17
CA LEU A 256 -17.66 -3.29 -8.52
C LEU A 256 -17.45 -2.18 -9.56
N LYS A 257 -18.29 -1.14 -9.55
CA LYS A 257 -18.18 0.00 -10.47
C LYS A 257 -16.92 0.85 -10.25
N SER A 258 -16.39 0.88 -9.03
CA SER A 258 -15.14 1.58 -8.73
C SER A 258 -13.90 0.86 -9.27
N GLY A 259 -14.05 -0.39 -9.75
CA GLY A 259 -12.94 -1.25 -10.18
C GLY A 259 -12.05 -1.72 -9.04
N ARG A 260 -12.44 -1.46 -7.79
CA ARG A 260 -11.77 -1.93 -6.57
C ARG A 260 -12.60 -3.05 -5.96
N HIS A 261 -12.04 -4.25 -6.00
CA HIS A 261 -12.60 -5.46 -5.44
C HIS A 261 -11.41 -6.31 -4.99
N ASP A 262 -11.67 -7.16 -4.02
CA ASP A 262 -10.69 -8.07 -3.49
C ASP A 262 -10.28 -9.14 -4.50
N PHE A 263 -9.09 -9.69 -4.28
CA PHE A 263 -8.68 -10.89 -4.98
C PHE A 263 -9.39 -12.11 -4.38
N GLU A 264 -9.58 -13.14 -5.20
CA GLU A 264 -10.19 -14.39 -4.75
C GLU A 264 -9.35 -15.03 -3.66
N SER A 265 -9.95 -15.25 -2.49
CA SER A 265 -9.33 -15.93 -1.36
C SER A 265 -9.64 -17.42 -1.41
N ALA A 266 -8.65 -18.27 -1.15
CA ALA A 266 -8.88 -19.69 -0.94
C ALA A 266 -9.50 -20.02 0.44
N LEU A 267 -9.53 -19.06 1.37
CA LEU A 267 -10.07 -19.23 2.72
C LEU A 267 -11.57 -19.00 2.75
N THR A 268 -12.24 -19.74 3.61
CA THR A 268 -13.60 -19.38 4.02
C THR A 268 -13.58 -18.08 4.86
N PRO A 269 -14.67 -17.29 4.86
CA PRO A 269 -14.78 -16.12 5.74
C PRO A 269 -14.53 -16.47 7.22
N GLU A 270 -14.96 -17.65 7.66
CA GLU A 270 -14.80 -18.12 9.05
C GLU A 270 -13.32 -18.35 9.40
N GLU A 271 -12.57 -19.06 8.54
CA GLU A 271 -11.13 -19.28 8.74
C GLU A 271 -10.34 -17.96 8.72
N ALA A 272 -10.70 -17.04 7.81
CA ALA A 272 -10.06 -15.73 7.73
C ALA A 272 -10.29 -14.92 9.03
N ARG A 273 -11.54 -14.88 9.53
CA ARG A 273 -11.90 -14.21 10.78
C ARG A 273 -11.19 -14.81 11.99
N GLU A 274 -11.07 -16.13 12.08
CA GLU A 274 -10.33 -16.81 13.14
C GLU A 274 -8.87 -16.35 13.19
N ARG A 275 -8.17 -16.33 12.04
CA ARG A 275 -6.77 -15.89 11.95
C ARG A 275 -6.59 -14.43 12.35
N MET A 276 -7.48 -13.56 11.87
CA MET A 276 -7.46 -12.14 12.22
C MET A 276 -7.74 -11.92 13.71
N ALA A 277 -8.73 -12.62 14.27
CA ALA A 277 -9.11 -12.52 15.67
C ALA A 277 -8.03 -13.05 16.62
N GLU A 278 -7.33 -14.14 16.28
CA GLU A 278 -6.16 -14.61 17.03
C GLU A 278 -5.07 -13.50 17.09
N THR A 279 -4.81 -12.85 15.97
CA THR A 279 -3.80 -11.78 15.90
C THR A 279 -4.20 -10.57 16.75
N ILE A 280 -5.46 -10.14 16.65
CA ILE A 280 -5.98 -9.03 17.44
C ILE A 280 -5.96 -9.35 18.94
N SER A 281 -6.41 -10.53 19.34
CA SER A 281 -6.43 -10.93 20.76
C SER A 281 -5.02 -11.03 21.37
N ASN A 282 -4.03 -11.52 20.61
CA ASN A 282 -2.62 -11.50 21.03
C ASN A 282 -2.13 -10.06 21.24
N PHE A 283 -2.42 -9.15 20.32
CA PHE A 283 -2.06 -7.73 20.45
C PHE A 283 -2.71 -7.08 21.68
N VAL A 284 -4.01 -7.32 21.89
CA VAL A 284 -4.73 -6.83 23.08
C VAL A 284 -4.06 -7.33 24.34
N LEU A 285 -3.77 -8.64 24.43
CA LEU A 285 -3.08 -9.23 25.58
C LEU A 285 -1.72 -8.56 25.83
N ILE A 286 -0.91 -8.36 24.80
CA ILE A 286 0.41 -7.72 24.91
C ILE A 286 0.30 -6.31 25.47
N VAL A 287 -0.68 -5.52 24.99
CA VAL A 287 -0.86 -4.13 25.43
C VAL A 287 -1.35 -4.06 26.87
N VAL A 288 -2.40 -4.80 27.25
CA VAL A 288 -2.94 -4.77 28.63
C VAL A 288 -1.98 -5.38 29.66
N SER A 289 -1.15 -6.34 29.23
CA SER A 289 -0.12 -6.95 30.09
C SER A 289 1.01 -5.98 30.45
N ARG A 290 1.30 -4.98 29.61
CA ARG A 290 2.40 -4.03 29.84
C ARG A 290 2.11 -3.01 30.94
N THR A 291 0.84 -2.74 31.21
CA THR A 291 0.42 -1.73 32.18
C THR A 291 0.32 -2.29 33.60
N GLN A 292 0.41 -3.61 33.78
CA GLN A 292 0.30 -4.26 35.09
C GLN A 292 1.64 -4.79 35.62
N THR A 293 1.93 -4.52 36.89
CA THR A 293 3.21 -4.86 37.57
C THR A 293 3.30 -6.32 38.05
N GLY A 294 2.39 -7.21 37.62
CA GLY A 294 2.33 -8.59 38.09
C GLY A 294 1.63 -9.49 37.09
N LEU A 295 2.34 -9.94 36.05
CA LEU A 295 1.82 -10.88 35.05
C LEU A 295 1.56 -12.24 35.70
N SER A 296 0.31 -12.52 36.04
CA SER A 296 -0.12 -13.81 36.60
C SER A 296 -0.01 -14.96 35.58
N ASP A 297 0.04 -14.66 34.28
CA ASP A 297 0.26 -15.63 33.21
C ASP A 297 1.36 -15.17 32.25
N LYS A 298 2.60 -15.33 32.71
CA LYS A 298 3.79 -15.02 31.94
C LYS A 298 3.88 -15.87 30.66
N SER A 299 3.33 -17.08 30.65
CA SER A 299 3.36 -17.99 29.50
C SER A 299 2.53 -17.48 28.32
N ALA A 300 1.26 -17.10 28.57
CA ALA A 300 0.38 -16.58 27.51
C ALA A 300 0.95 -15.30 26.89
N TYR A 301 1.46 -14.39 27.71
CA TYR A 301 2.11 -13.16 27.26
C TYR A 301 3.34 -13.42 26.38
N VAL A 302 4.23 -14.34 26.80
CA VAL A 302 5.42 -14.72 26.03
C VAL A 302 5.01 -15.33 24.69
N SER A 303 4.08 -16.28 24.70
CA SER A 303 3.57 -16.92 23.48
C SER A 303 2.96 -15.92 22.50
N ALA A 304 2.10 -15.01 22.98
CA ALA A 304 1.52 -13.95 22.14
C ALA A 304 2.60 -13.03 21.54
N THR A 305 3.61 -12.66 22.34
CA THR A 305 4.72 -11.81 21.90
C THR A 305 5.57 -12.49 20.83
N GLU A 306 5.89 -13.78 21.01
CA GLU A 306 6.65 -14.57 20.03
C GLU A 306 5.89 -14.72 18.72
N LYS A 307 4.60 -15.05 18.77
CA LYS A 307 3.73 -15.13 17.58
C LYS A 307 3.68 -13.81 16.82
N GLN A 308 3.42 -12.71 17.51
CA GLN A 308 3.31 -11.39 16.87
C GLN A 308 4.64 -10.92 16.26
N LEU A 309 5.76 -11.15 16.97
CA LEU A 309 7.09 -10.84 16.45
C LEU A 309 7.37 -11.66 15.18
N LYS A 310 7.06 -12.96 15.21
CA LYS A 310 7.25 -13.83 14.05
C LYS A 310 6.40 -13.38 12.85
N GLN A 311 5.11 -13.07 13.06
CA GLN A 311 4.23 -12.57 12.01
C GLN A 311 4.70 -11.23 11.41
N SER A 312 5.22 -10.33 12.25
CA SER A 312 5.78 -9.05 11.79
C SER A 312 7.05 -9.25 10.98
N GLN A 313 7.91 -10.20 11.37
CA GLN A 313 9.11 -10.57 10.61
C GLN A 313 8.75 -11.24 9.27
N ASP A 314 7.73 -12.09 9.23
CA ASP A 314 7.25 -12.69 7.99
C ASP A 314 6.69 -11.62 7.04
N THR A 315 6.00 -10.62 7.59
CA THR A 315 5.53 -9.46 6.83
C THR A 315 6.70 -8.63 6.28
N ARG A 316 7.76 -8.43 7.06
CA ARG A 316 9.00 -7.77 6.60
C ARG A 316 9.60 -8.48 5.39
N GLU A 317 9.70 -9.80 5.43
CA GLU A 317 10.22 -10.60 4.32
C GLU A 317 9.30 -10.55 3.09
N MET A 318 7.99 -10.59 3.29
CA MET A 318 7.01 -10.45 2.20
C MET A 318 7.12 -9.08 1.50
N LEU A 319 7.37 -8.02 2.26
CA LEU A 319 7.49 -6.65 1.73
C LEU A 319 8.91 -6.28 1.27
N ARG A 320 9.91 -7.14 1.53
CA ARG A 320 11.31 -6.89 1.16
C ARG A 320 11.49 -6.56 -0.33
N PRO A 321 10.87 -7.26 -1.29
CA PRO A 321 11.01 -6.90 -2.71
C PRO A 321 10.51 -5.51 -3.06
N PHE A 322 9.41 -5.04 -2.45
CA PHE A 322 8.92 -3.68 -2.65
C PHE A 322 9.98 -2.66 -2.23
N ARG A 323 10.61 -2.87 -1.07
CA ARG A 323 11.67 -1.99 -0.55
C ARG A 323 12.92 -2.02 -1.42
N GLU A 324 13.42 -3.22 -1.76
CA GLU A 324 14.63 -3.39 -2.56
C GLU A 324 14.47 -2.78 -3.95
N LEU A 325 13.38 -3.10 -4.65
CA LEU A 325 13.14 -2.65 -6.01
C LEU A 325 12.85 -1.14 -6.10
N SER A 326 12.27 -0.55 -5.05
CA SER A 326 11.98 0.89 -4.97
C SER A 326 13.14 1.72 -4.43
N SER A 327 14.23 1.07 -3.99
CA SER A 327 15.39 1.78 -3.44
C SER A 327 16.10 2.64 -4.49
N THR A 328 16.74 3.73 -4.04
CA THR A 328 17.58 4.58 -4.90
C THR A 328 18.70 3.79 -5.57
N SER A 329 19.28 2.81 -4.86
CA SER A 329 20.34 1.94 -5.40
C SER A 329 19.82 1.07 -6.55
N SER A 330 18.71 0.36 -6.35
CA SER A 330 18.09 -0.47 -7.40
C SER A 330 17.68 0.38 -8.61
N THR A 331 17.05 1.53 -8.37
CA THR A 331 16.65 2.47 -9.43
C THR A 331 17.87 2.97 -10.21
N SER A 332 18.94 3.36 -9.53
CA SER A 332 20.20 3.78 -10.16
C SER A 332 20.79 2.66 -11.02
N GLN A 333 20.84 1.44 -10.50
CA GLN A 333 21.33 0.28 -11.24
C GLN A 333 20.49 0.02 -12.51
N PHE A 334 19.17 0.03 -12.39
CA PHE A 334 18.26 -0.15 -13.51
C PHE A 334 18.45 0.89 -14.61
N VAL A 335 18.56 2.17 -14.24
CA VAL A 335 18.78 3.27 -15.20
C VAL A 335 20.15 3.14 -15.88
N MET A 336 21.19 2.75 -15.14
CA MET A 336 22.51 2.49 -15.72
C MET A 336 22.47 1.31 -16.69
N GLU A 337 21.79 0.22 -16.33
CA GLU A 337 21.55 -0.93 -17.22
C GLU A 337 20.83 -0.48 -18.51
N ALA A 338 19.81 0.38 -18.41
CA ALA A 338 19.11 0.93 -19.56
C ALA A 338 20.05 1.74 -20.50
N GLN A 339 20.93 2.59 -19.97
CA GLN A 339 21.92 3.31 -20.77
C GLN A 339 22.92 2.37 -21.47
N ARG A 340 23.37 1.31 -20.78
CA ARG A 340 24.24 0.29 -21.38
C ARG A 340 23.54 -0.42 -22.53
N SER A 341 22.27 -0.80 -22.36
CA SER A 341 21.46 -1.44 -23.40
C SER A 341 21.17 -0.53 -24.61
N ILE A 342 21.01 0.78 -24.38
CA ILE A 342 20.86 1.77 -25.46
C ILE A 342 22.17 1.98 -26.23
N ALA A 343 23.29 2.07 -25.51
CA ALA A 343 24.57 2.31 -26.13
C ALA A 343 25.07 1.06 -26.87
N ASN A 344 24.88 -0.11 -26.27
CA ASN A 344 25.22 -1.44 -26.79
C ASN A 344 26.60 -1.48 -27.48
N LEU A 345 27.63 -1.07 -26.75
CA LEU A 345 29.01 -0.96 -27.22
C LEU A 345 29.85 -2.15 -26.73
N VAL A 346 31.00 -2.36 -27.36
CA VAL A 346 32.01 -3.31 -26.89
C VAL A 346 32.73 -2.77 -25.65
N GLN A 347 32.91 -1.45 -25.59
CA GLN A 347 33.56 -0.76 -24.48
C GLN A 347 32.62 -0.63 -23.29
N ASP A 348 33.19 -0.72 -22.09
CA ASP A 348 32.49 -0.39 -20.86
C ASP A 348 32.23 1.12 -20.75
N ILE A 349 31.09 1.45 -20.14
CA ILE A 349 30.65 2.82 -19.93
C ILE A 349 30.50 3.05 -18.43
N ASP A 350 31.24 4.05 -17.93
CA ASP A 350 31.03 4.61 -16.61
C ASP A 350 29.82 5.55 -16.67
N ILE A 351 28.78 5.24 -15.90
CA ILE A 351 27.47 5.90 -15.99
C ILE A 351 27.10 6.45 -14.62
N THR A 352 26.85 7.75 -14.54
CA THR A 352 26.35 8.40 -13.31
C THR A 352 24.89 8.85 -13.49
N PRO A 353 23.92 8.29 -12.76
CA PRO A 353 22.55 8.79 -12.80
C PRO A 353 22.40 10.12 -12.06
N THR A 354 21.63 11.04 -12.65
CA THR A 354 21.25 12.34 -12.07
C THR A 354 19.73 12.39 -11.96
N PHE A 355 19.23 12.41 -10.73
CA PHE A 355 17.80 12.42 -10.42
C PHE A 355 17.30 13.84 -10.24
N HIS A 356 16.17 14.15 -10.88
CA HIS A 356 15.51 15.45 -10.83
C HIS A 356 14.27 15.38 -9.95
N ASN A 357 14.02 16.45 -9.19
CA ASN A 357 12.84 16.56 -8.32
C ASN A 357 11.62 17.16 -9.04
N SER A 358 11.81 17.72 -10.24
CA SER A 358 10.74 18.35 -11.01
C SER A 358 10.87 18.03 -12.49
N ASP A 359 9.73 17.94 -13.19
CA ASP A 359 9.68 17.81 -14.64
C ASP A 359 10.33 19.01 -15.35
N GLU A 360 10.32 20.20 -14.73
CA GLU A 360 10.92 21.41 -15.28
C GLU A 360 12.44 21.33 -15.32
N ASP A 361 13.08 21.03 -14.18
CA ASP A 361 14.54 20.83 -14.10
C ASP A 361 14.97 19.72 -15.06
N PHE A 362 14.22 18.62 -15.04
CA PHE A 362 14.44 17.50 -15.94
C PHE A 362 14.33 17.92 -17.40
N LEU A 363 13.33 18.72 -17.80
CA LEU A 363 13.11 19.13 -19.19
C LEU A 363 14.33 19.86 -19.78
N TYR A 364 15.00 20.68 -18.98
CA TYR A 364 16.19 21.45 -19.39
C TYR A 364 17.51 20.71 -19.18
N ALA A 365 17.52 19.62 -18.40
CA ALA A 365 18.69 18.79 -18.20
C ALA A 365 19.16 18.09 -19.50
N LYS A 366 20.47 17.90 -19.62
CA LYS A 366 21.12 17.24 -20.75
C LYS A 366 22.27 16.39 -20.24
N PRO A 367 22.30 15.09 -20.57
CA PRO A 367 23.46 14.29 -20.30
C PRO A 367 24.70 14.78 -21.05
N PHE A 368 25.81 14.83 -20.34
CA PHE A 368 27.16 14.94 -20.87
C PHE A 368 27.73 13.55 -21.17
N HIS A 369 28.76 13.52 -22.01
CA HIS A 369 29.60 12.35 -22.24
C HIS A 369 31.02 12.83 -22.50
N SER A 370 31.99 12.00 -22.18
CA SER A 370 33.41 12.28 -22.38
C SER A 370 34.17 10.99 -22.66
N LEU A 371 35.26 11.13 -23.41
CA LEU A 371 36.18 10.04 -23.71
C LEU A 371 37.55 10.36 -23.13
N ALA A 372 38.06 9.50 -22.26
CA ALA A 372 39.44 9.55 -21.81
C ALA A 372 40.23 8.42 -22.50
N VAL A 373 41.26 8.79 -23.26
CA VAL A 373 42.12 7.84 -23.96
C VAL A 373 43.47 7.79 -23.25
N ALA A 374 43.74 6.67 -22.56
CA ALA A 374 45.06 6.30 -22.09
C ALA A 374 45.71 5.34 -23.09
N GLU A 375 47.05 5.20 -23.07
CA GLU A 375 47.82 4.42 -24.06
C GLU A 375 47.32 2.97 -24.27
N LYS A 376 46.60 2.40 -23.29
CA LYS A 376 46.06 1.03 -23.35
C LYS A 376 44.60 0.91 -22.95
N ASP A 377 43.95 2.01 -22.58
CA ASP A 377 42.59 1.96 -22.05
C ASP A 377 41.76 3.15 -22.52
N THR A 378 40.53 2.87 -22.93
CA THR A 378 39.57 3.88 -23.40
C THR A 378 38.41 3.88 -22.43
N THR A 379 38.36 4.89 -21.57
CA THR A 379 37.28 5.04 -20.60
C THR A 379 36.22 5.97 -21.18
N LEU A 380 35.01 5.44 -21.38
CA LEU A 380 33.85 6.21 -21.78
C LEU A 380 33.04 6.56 -20.53
N THR A 381 32.78 7.85 -20.32
CA THR A 381 31.96 8.34 -19.21
C THR A 381 30.73 9.07 -19.74
N THR A 382 29.58 8.86 -19.11
CA THR A 382 28.35 9.60 -19.38
C THR A 382 27.58 9.79 -18.08
N ASN A 383 26.75 10.83 -17.98
CA ASN A 383 25.65 10.80 -17.03
C ASN A 383 24.35 10.41 -17.76
N ILE A 384 23.29 10.24 -16.98
CA ILE A 384 21.93 9.95 -17.45
C ILE A 384 20.95 10.73 -16.58
N GLU A 385 20.00 11.44 -17.21
CA GLU A 385 19.02 12.24 -16.48
C GLU A 385 17.75 11.44 -16.24
N VAL A 386 17.22 11.48 -15.02
CA VAL A 386 16.04 10.71 -14.61
C VAL A 386 15.08 11.60 -13.84
N VAL A 387 13.78 11.50 -14.13
CA VAL A 387 12.73 12.05 -13.28
C VAL A 387 11.70 10.96 -13.00
N ALA A 388 11.27 10.87 -11.75
CA ALA A 388 10.11 10.05 -11.37
C ALA A 388 8.84 10.76 -11.85
N GLN A 389 7.97 10.02 -12.52
CA GLN A 389 6.68 10.51 -13.02
C GLN A 389 5.53 9.80 -12.33
N ASP A 390 4.32 10.31 -12.57
CA ASP A 390 3.11 9.71 -12.06
C ASP A 390 3.07 8.20 -12.33
N PRO A 391 2.63 7.40 -11.34
CA PRO A 391 2.45 5.97 -11.53
C PRO A 391 1.46 5.65 -12.64
N ILE A 392 1.59 4.43 -13.19
CA ILE A 392 0.75 3.95 -14.27
C ILE A 392 -0.70 3.81 -13.77
N LEU A 393 -1.61 4.44 -14.50
CA LEU A 393 -3.04 4.22 -14.34
C LEU A 393 -3.43 3.00 -15.18
N LEU A 394 -3.99 1.99 -14.52
CA LEU A 394 -4.37 0.72 -15.17
C LEU A 394 -5.31 0.97 -16.36
N ASP A 395 -6.38 1.73 -16.13
CA ASP A 395 -7.30 2.16 -17.19
C ASP A 395 -7.69 3.62 -16.94
N PRO A 396 -7.65 4.51 -17.96
CA PRO A 396 -8.07 5.92 -17.85
C PRO A 396 -9.48 6.16 -17.29
N LYS A 397 -10.36 5.15 -17.33
CA LYS A 397 -11.72 5.21 -16.80
C LYS A 397 -11.79 4.84 -15.31
N LEU A 398 -10.76 4.20 -14.76
CA LEU A 398 -10.74 3.82 -13.36
C LEU A 398 -10.39 5.03 -12.47
N PRO A 399 -10.85 5.04 -11.20
CA PRO A 399 -10.49 6.09 -10.26
C PRO A 399 -8.97 6.19 -10.09
N GLU A 400 -8.46 7.40 -9.86
CA GLU A 400 -7.03 7.67 -9.58
C GLU A 400 -6.43 6.74 -8.54
N ALA A 401 -7.25 6.34 -7.58
CA ALA A 401 -6.86 5.50 -6.48
C ALA A 401 -6.58 4.02 -6.92
N THR A 402 -6.76 3.67 -8.20
CA THR A 402 -6.32 2.39 -8.78
C THR A 402 -4.93 2.43 -9.39
N ARG A 403 -4.27 3.60 -9.45
CA ARG A 403 -2.88 3.70 -9.92
C ARG A 403 -1.97 2.74 -9.15
N GLN A 404 -0.91 2.31 -9.83
CA GLN A 404 0.25 1.73 -9.13
C GLN A 404 0.78 2.73 -8.11
N GLU A 405 1.46 2.27 -7.08
CA GLU A 405 2.15 3.17 -6.15
C GLU A 405 3.61 3.34 -6.58
N SER A 406 4.18 2.35 -7.29
CA SER A 406 5.52 2.42 -7.85
C SER A 406 5.60 3.48 -8.96
N PRO A 407 6.56 4.42 -8.91
CA PRO A 407 6.67 5.49 -9.89
C PRO A 407 7.10 4.96 -11.26
N SER A 408 6.66 5.68 -12.30
CA SER A 408 7.22 5.53 -13.64
C SER A 408 8.50 6.37 -13.74
N PHE A 409 9.40 6.06 -14.68
CA PHE A 409 10.57 6.88 -14.93
C PHE A 409 10.59 7.45 -16.34
N ALA A 410 10.90 8.74 -16.45
CA ALA A 410 11.32 9.34 -17.70
C ALA A 410 12.84 9.50 -17.68
N ILE A 411 13.50 8.99 -18.72
CA ILE A 411 14.95 8.86 -18.77
C ILE A 411 15.46 9.54 -20.05
N LYS A 412 16.51 10.36 -19.91
CA LYS A 412 17.28 10.91 -21.03
C LYS A 412 18.66 10.25 -21.08
N ALA A 413 18.85 9.41 -22.07
CA ALA A 413 20.08 8.68 -22.34
C ALA A 413 20.81 9.23 -23.58
N LYS A 414 22.06 8.82 -23.77
CA LYS A 414 22.83 9.04 -25.00
C LYS A 414 22.66 7.89 -25.98
N SER A 415 22.48 8.22 -27.26
CA SER A 415 22.38 7.23 -28.32
C SER A 415 23.72 6.56 -28.61
N GLN A 416 23.67 5.31 -29.11
CA GLN A 416 24.85 4.60 -29.62
C GLN A 416 25.65 5.45 -30.62
N ASP A 417 24.97 6.08 -31.59
CA ASP A 417 25.60 6.94 -32.60
C ASP A 417 26.42 8.08 -31.99
N THR A 418 25.99 8.61 -30.84
CA THR A 418 26.73 9.69 -30.15
C THR A 418 28.08 9.20 -29.68
N PHE A 419 28.14 7.97 -29.15
CA PHE A 419 29.39 7.39 -28.69
C PHE A 419 30.30 7.01 -29.85
N LEU A 420 29.75 6.44 -30.93
CA LEU A 420 30.52 6.09 -32.13
C LEU A 420 31.16 7.31 -32.79
N GLN A 421 30.59 8.50 -32.63
CA GLN A 421 31.16 9.75 -33.14
C GLN A 421 32.32 10.31 -32.30
N LEU A 422 32.54 9.82 -31.07
CA LEU A 422 33.61 10.32 -30.21
C LEU A 422 34.98 9.82 -30.65
N SER A 423 35.06 8.58 -31.14
CA SER A 423 36.30 7.98 -31.60
C SER A 423 36.02 6.77 -32.49
N SER A 424 36.86 6.56 -33.50
CA SER A 424 36.85 5.36 -34.32
C SER A 424 37.25 4.09 -33.57
N SER A 425 37.81 4.21 -32.36
CA SER A 425 38.13 3.06 -31.49
C SER A 425 36.91 2.49 -30.77
N ILE A 426 35.80 3.24 -30.72
CA ILE A 426 34.55 2.78 -30.10
C ILE A 426 33.80 1.93 -31.13
N THR A 427 33.41 0.73 -30.72
CA THR A 427 32.79 -0.26 -31.60
C THR A 427 31.42 -0.61 -31.08
N LYS A 428 30.42 -0.59 -31.96
CA LYS A 428 29.11 -1.14 -31.64
C LYS A 428 29.25 -2.64 -31.42
N LYS A 429 28.60 -3.15 -30.37
CA LYS A 429 28.48 -4.59 -30.14
C LYS A 429 27.35 -5.13 -31.01
N GLU A 430 26.16 -4.57 -30.83
CA GLU A 430 24.94 -4.88 -31.56
C GLU A 430 24.10 -3.60 -31.70
N ASP A 431 22.92 -3.69 -32.32
CA ASP A 431 22.03 -2.53 -32.43
C ASP A 431 21.39 -2.20 -31.06
N PRO A 432 20.96 -0.94 -30.82
CA PRO A 432 20.35 -0.55 -29.54
C PRO A 432 19.12 -1.39 -29.20
N VAL A 433 19.07 -1.87 -27.96
CA VAL A 433 17.94 -2.64 -27.42
C VAL A 433 16.67 -1.80 -27.43
N SER A 434 15.54 -2.38 -27.89
CA SER A 434 14.22 -1.75 -27.85
C SER A 434 13.68 -1.65 -26.42
N LEU A 435 12.71 -0.76 -26.15
CA LEU A 435 12.08 -0.73 -24.82
C LEU A 435 11.24 -1.97 -24.56
N ARG A 436 10.62 -2.53 -25.60
CA ARG A 436 10.01 -3.86 -25.57
C ARG A 436 10.96 -4.90 -24.97
N GLU A 437 12.15 -5.03 -25.55
CA GLU A 437 13.15 -6.01 -25.11
C GLU A 437 13.70 -5.69 -23.72
N LEU A 438 13.97 -4.42 -23.42
CA LEU A 438 14.40 -3.98 -22.08
C LEU A 438 13.37 -4.34 -21.01
N ASN A 439 12.07 -4.12 -21.28
CA ASN A 439 11.00 -4.47 -20.37
C ASN A 439 10.87 -5.99 -20.21
N MET A 440 11.03 -6.77 -21.29
CA MET A 440 11.04 -8.25 -21.22
C MET A 440 12.18 -8.77 -20.34
N LEU A 441 13.40 -8.24 -20.53
CA LEU A 441 14.57 -8.59 -19.70
C LEU A 441 14.35 -8.21 -18.24
N THR A 442 13.79 -7.02 -17.99
CA THR A 442 13.45 -6.55 -16.65
C THR A 442 12.41 -7.47 -15.99
N MET A 443 11.38 -7.88 -16.72
CA MET A 443 10.38 -8.82 -16.21
C MET A 443 10.95 -10.20 -15.91
N ALA A 444 11.82 -10.73 -16.77
CA ALA A 444 12.49 -11.99 -16.53
C ALA A 444 13.37 -11.92 -15.26
N LYS A 445 14.09 -10.82 -15.05
CA LYS A 445 14.90 -10.57 -13.84
C LYS A 445 14.02 -10.51 -12.59
N VAL A 446 12.94 -9.73 -12.62
CA VAL A 446 11.99 -9.61 -11.49
C VAL A 446 11.38 -10.97 -11.13
N LEU A 447 10.88 -11.71 -12.12
CA LEU A 447 10.32 -13.05 -11.91
C LEU A 447 11.33 -14.00 -11.30
N LYS A 448 12.59 -13.93 -11.71
CA LYS A 448 13.66 -14.83 -11.26
C LYS A 448 14.14 -14.50 -9.84
N GLU A 449 14.34 -13.23 -9.53
CA GLU A 449 15.09 -12.79 -8.34
C GLU A 449 14.18 -12.35 -7.18
N TYR A 450 12.97 -11.86 -7.46
CA TYR A 450 12.14 -11.18 -6.46
C TYR A 450 10.78 -11.84 -6.21
N VAL A 451 10.29 -12.63 -7.17
CA VAL A 451 9.00 -13.30 -7.08
C VAL A 451 9.20 -14.71 -6.50
N THR A 452 8.50 -15.04 -5.42
CA THR A 452 8.56 -16.38 -4.83
C THR A 452 7.95 -17.42 -5.76
N GLN A 453 8.28 -18.70 -5.58
CA GLN A 453 7.69 -19.76 -6.39
C GLN A 453 6.16 -19.82 -6.27
N GLU A 454 5.62 -19.59 -5.07
CA GLU A 454 4.18 -19.51 -4.79
C GLU A 454 3.53 -18.36 -5.59
N GLN A 455 4.09 -17.15 -5.51
CA GLN A 455 3.62 -15.99 -6.26
C GLN A 455 3.70 -16.20 -7.77
N ARG A 456 4.78 -16.84 -8.26
CA ARG A 456 4.96 -17.13 -9.69
C ARG A 456 3.88 -18.08 -10.20
N VAL A 457 3.63 -19.20 -9.50
CA VAL A 457 2.59 -20.16 -9.86
C VAL A 457 1.21 -19.48 -9.87
N LYS A 458 0.91 -18.67 -8.85
CA LYS A 458 -0.33 -17.90 -8.78
C LYS A 458 -0.48 -16.94 -9.96
N TYR A 459 0.58 -16.18 -10.27
CA TYR A 459 0.60 -15.29 -11.44
C TYR A 459 0.42 -16.04 -12.75
N GLU A 460 1.07 -17.20 -12.92
CA GLU A 460 0.97 -18.04 -14.13
C GLU A 460 -0.43 -18.62 -14.32
N LEU A 461 -1.08 -19.08 -13.25
CA LEU A 461 -2.40 -19.70 -13.33
C LEU A 461 -3.54 -18.68 -13.40
N HIS A 462 -3.49 -17.63 -12.58
CA HIS A 462 -4.64 -16.74 -12.36
C HIS A 462 -4.39 -15.30 -12.78
N GLY A 463 -3.13 -14.89 -12.89
CA GLY A 463 -2.76 -13.51 -13.21
C GLY A 463 -2.95 -13.16 -14.69
N ARG A 464 -3.36 -11.91 -14.94
CA ARG A 464 -3.33 -11.28 -16.25
C ARG A 464 -1.88 -11.08 -16.73
N LYS A 465 -1.57 -11.61 -17.91
CA LYS A 465 -0.20 -11.60 -18.47
C LYS A 465 0.17 -10.22 -18.98
N LEU A 466 1.41 -9.80 -18.77
CA LEU A 466 2.01 -8.68 -19.49
C LEU A 466 2.58 -9.15 -20.82
N GLU A 467 2.22 -8.44 -21.88
CA GLU A 467 2.87 -8.55 -23.19
C GLU A 467 3.39 -7.18 -23.62
N PHE A 468 4.68 -7.11 -23.93
CA PHE A 468 5.31 -5.87 -24.37
C PHE A 468 5.22 -5.79 -25.89
N LEU A 469 4.51 -4.76 -26.37
CA LEU A 469 4.35 -4.46 -27.79
C LEU A 469 5.48 -3.56 -28.30
N GLU A 470 5.49 -3.31 -29.61
CA GLU A 470 6.40 -2.35 -30.23
C GLU A 470 6.28 -0.95 -29.60
N ASP A 471 7.44 -0.33 -29.43
CA ASP A 471 7.62 0.96 -28.78
C ASP A 471 6.78 2.04 -29.47
N LEU A 472 6.35 3.04 -28.71
CA LEU A 472 5.56 4.15 -29.21
C LEU A 472 6.48 5.34 -29.51
N GLU A 473 6.80 5.56 -30.79
CA GLU A 473 7.58 6.73 -31.19
C GLU A 473 6.75 8.01 -31.02
N ILE A 474 7.23 8.91 -30.16
CA ILE A 474 6.64 10.23 -29.93
C ILE A 474 7.58 11.30 -30.46
N LYS A 475 7.03 12.45 -30.85
CA LYS A 475 7.85 13.60 -31.21
C LYS A 475 8.64 14.12 -30.00
N VAL A 476 9.74 14.80 -30.28
CA VAL A 476 10.64 15.39 -29.28
C VAL A 476 9.91 16.30 -28.26
N PRO A 477 10.49 16.58 -27.08
CA PRO A 477 9.84 17.35 -26.01
C PRO A 477 9.17 18.67 -26.47
N PRO A 478 8.05 19.08 -25.84
CA PRO A 478 7.53 18.59 -24.55
C PRO A 478 6.54 17.41 -24.64
N GLU A 479 6.16 16.96 -25.83
CA GLU A 479 5.10 15.95 -26.01
C GLU A 479 5.46 14.61 -25.34
N TRP A 480 6.65 14.08 -25.62
CA TRP A 480 7.14 12.84 -25.01
C TRP A 480 7.12 12.84 -23.48
N VAL A 481 7.43 13.97 -22.82
CA VAL A 481 7.43 14.07 -21.35
C VAL A 481 6.02 13.85 -20.79
N LYS A 482 4.98 14.27 -21.50
CA LYS A 482 3.57 14.14 -21.08
C LYS A 482 2.91 12.83 -21.51
N THR A 483 3.52 12.06 -22.40
CA THR A 483 2.97 10.78 -22.85
C THR A 483 3.28 9.68 -21.83
N PRO A 484 2.29 9.09 -21.14
CA PRO A 484 2.54 7.99 -20.22
C PRO A 484 2.79 6.67 -20.98
N ILE A 485 3.26 5.65 -20.25
CA ILE A 485 3.21 4.26 -20.73
C ILE A 485 1.74 3.92 -21.01
N GLN A 486 1.46 3.31 -22.17
CA GLN A 486 0.11 2.92 -22.55
C GLN A 486 -0.15 1.47 -22.16
N LEU A 487 -1.27 1.25 -21.46
CA LEU A 487 -1.81 -0.07 -21.18
C LEU A 487 -3.08 -0.30 -21.99
N THR A 488 -3.20 -1.50 -22.55
CA THR A 488 -4.38 -1.95 -23.27
C THR A 488 -4.73 -3.35 -22.82
N HIS A 489 -5.99 -3.59 -22.45
CA HIS A 489 -6.43 -4.87 -21.90
C HIS A 489 -7.29 -5.63 -22.93
N GLU A 490 -6.91 -6.86 -23.23
CA GLU A 490 -7.70 -7.78 -24.06
C GLU A 490 -7.70 -9.17 -23.41
N GLY A 491 -8.88 -9.62 -22.98
CA GLY A 491 -9.02 -10.90 -22.26
C GLY A 491 -8.12 -10.96 -21.02
N ASN A 492 -7.26 -11.98 -20.96
CA ASN A 492 -6.31 -12.19 -19.86
C ASN A 492 -4.90 -11.65 -20.15
N THR A 493 -4.76 -10.73 -21.11
CA THR A 493 -3.49 -10.10 -21.45
C THR A 493 -3.59 -8.57 -21.31
N THR A 494 -2.54 -7.96 -20.78
CA THR A 494 -2.30 -6.52 -20.85
C THR A 494 -1.12 -6.23 -21.74
N PHE A 495 -1.38 -5.45 -22.77
CA PHE A 495 -0.39 -4.97 -23.71
C PHE A 495 0.20 -3.66 -23.23
N VAL A 496 1.53 -3.61 -23.16
CA VAL A 496 2.30 -2.45 -22.74
C VAL A 496 3.00 -1.82 -23.93
N ARG A 497 2.84 -0.51 -24.13
CA ARG A 497 3.63 0.28 -25.08
C ARG A 497 4.38 1.39 -24.36
N SER A 498 5.70 1.35 -24.47
CA SER A 498 6.59 2.34 -23.86
C SER A 498 6.89 3.47 -24.84
N PRO A 499 6.67 4.74 -24.47
CA PRO A 499 6.97 5.87 -25.33
C PRO A 499 8.47 6.14 -25.39
N PHE A 500 8.97 6.38 -26.61
CA PHE A 500 10.36 6.73 -26.85
C PHE A 500 10.49 7.81 -27.91
N THR A 501 11.65 8.48 -27.94
CA THR A 501 12.04 9.31 -29.08
C THR A 501 13.56 9.38 -29.20
N ARG A 502 14.05 9.50 -30.44
CA ARG A 502 15.47 9.58 -30.76
C ARG A 502 15.74 10.85 -31.54
N THR A 503 16.94 11.38 -31.36
CA THR A 503 17.37 12.61 -32.04
C THR A 503 18.66 12.36 -32.78
N SER A 504 18.75 12.93 -33.98
CA SER A 504 19.94 12.82 -34.81
C SER A 504 21.16 13.45 -34.12
N THR A 505 22.32 12.90 -34.44
CA THR A 505 23.63 13.46 -34.12
C THR A 505 24.09 14.54 -35.10
N ALA A 506 23.32 14.80 -36.16
CA ALA A 506 23.67 15.79 -37.18
C ALA A 506 23.75 17.23 -36.64
N GLU A 507 24.52 18.07 -37.32
CA GLU A 507 24.80 19.45 -36.90
C GLU A 507 23.54 20.34 -36.84
N PHE A 508 22.55 20.09 -37.70
CA PHE A 508 21.29 20.84 -37.71
C PHE A 508 20.43 20.60 -36.46
N MET A 509 20.66 19.51 -35.72
CA MET A 509 19.95 19.25 -34.46
C MET A 509 20.47 20.21 -33.38
N PRO A 510 19.60 20.95 -32.68
CA PRO A 510 20.01 21.84 -31.59
C PRO A 510 20.89 21.11 -30.58
N LEU A 511 22.00 21.75 -30.18
CA LEU A 511 23.02 21.13 -29.34
C LEU A 511 22.43 20.49 -28.06
N LYS A 512 21.37 21.07 -27.49
CA LYS A 512 20.69 20.55 -26.30
C LYS A 512 20.01 19.19 -26.49
N PHE A 513 19.60 18.87 -27.72
CA PHE A 513 18.86 17.66 -28.04
C PHE A 513 19.65 16.68 -28.90
N ARG A 514 20.82 17.06 -29.41
CA ARG A 514 21.62 16.21 -30.30
C ARG A 514 22.04 14.89 -29.65
N GLY A 515 21.82 13.79 -30.37
CA GLY A 515 22.31 12.46 -29.97
C GLY A 515 21.66 11.88 -28.72
N MET A 516 20.42 12.26 -28.46
CA MET A 516 19.66 11.86 -27.28
C MET A 516 18.69 10.72 -27.60
N HIS A 517 18.50 9.85 -26.61
CA HIS A 517 17.47 8.82 -26.58
C HIS A 517 16.60 9.04 -25.33
N TYR A 518 15.33 9.34 -25.53
CA TYR A 518 14.37 9.60 -24.46
C TYR A 518 13.49 8.38 -24.32
N ILE A 519 13.43 7.77 -23.15
CA ILE A 519 12.74 6.49 -22.94
C ILE A 519 11.93 6.46 -21.64
N LYS A 520 10.80 5.73 -21.65
CA LYS A 520 9.99 5.46 -20.45
C LYS A 520 9.74 3.95 -20.29
N PRO A 521 10.73 3.18 -19.80
CA PRO A 521 10.53 1.76 -19.54
C PRO A 521 9.68 1.55 -18.28
N MET A 522 9.10 0.36 -18.13
CA MET A 522 8.51 -0.05 -16.85
C MET A 522 9.64 -0.31 -15.84
N SER A 523 9.51 0.24 -14.65
CA SER A 523 10.51 -0.01 -13.60
C SER A 523 10.41 -1.43 -13.05
N PRO A 524 11.49 -1.98 -12.46
CA PRO A 524 11.44 -3.27 -11.77
C PRO A 524 10.34 -3.33 -10.70
N ALA A 525 10.15 -2.24 -9.93
CA ALA A 525 9.10 -2.13 -8.92
C ALA A 525 7.69 -2.20 -9.51
N GLN A 526 7.44 -1.49 -10.63
CA GLN A 526 6.15 -1.54 -11.35
C GLN A 526 5.83 -2.93 -11.88
N ILE A 527 6.84 -3.64 -12.40
CA ILE A 527 6.67 -5.01 -12.87
C ILE A 527 6.38 -5.95 -11.71
N TYR A 528 7.09 -5.82 -10.59
CA TYR A 528 6.84 -6.62 -9.40
C TYR A 528 5.42 -6.39 -8.86
N GLU A 529 5.03 -5.12 -8.69
CA GLU A 529 3.68 -4.73 -8.27
C GLU A 529 2.62 -5.27 -9.22
N TRP A 530 2.88 -5.30 -10.53
CA TRP A 530 1.97 -5.96 -11.47
C TRP A 530 1.80 -7.45 -11.15
N ILE A 531 2.92 -8.17 -11.04
CA ILE A 531 2.93 -9.64 -10.89
C ILE A 531 2.20 -10.06 -9.61
N VAL A 532 2.45 -9.39 -8.49
CA VAL A 532 1.92 -9.80 -7.18
C VAL A 532 0.57 -9.17 -6.86
N TYR A 533 0.11 -8.19 -7.65
CA TYR A 533 -1.08 -7.41 -7.31
C TYR A 533 -1.96 -7.07 -8.53
N ASP A 534 -1.50 -6.22 -9.46
CA ASP A 534 -2.39 -5.71 -10.52
C ASP A 534 -2.87 -6.78 -11.50
N ALA A 535 -2.10 -7.86 -11.67
CA ALA A 535 -2.46 -9.01 -12.49
C ALA A 535 -3.78 -9.66 -12.06
N PHE A 536 -4.18 -9.52 -10.79
CA PHE A 536 -5.38 -10.15 -10.23
C PHE A 536 -6.58 -9.20 -10.16
N ARG A 537 -6.42 -7.93 -10.54
CA ARG A 537 -7.53 -6.97 -10.56
C ARG A 537 -8.46 -7.24 -11.75
N HIS A 538 -9.76 -7.38 -11.47
CA HIS A 538 -10.83 -7.22 -12.45
C HIS A 538 -10.74 -5.83 -13.10
N ILE A 539 -10.63 -5.85 -14.42
CA ILE A 539 -10.77 -4.67 -15.26
C ILE A 539 -12.02 -4.93 -16.09
N PRO A 540 -13.02 -4.05 -16.03
CA PRO A 540 -14.25 -4.23 -16.80
C PRO A 540 -13.91 -4.42 -18.29
N SER A 541 -14.41 -5.51 -18.89
CA SER A 541 -14.28 -5.70 -20.34
C SER A 541 -15.00 -4.58 -21.09
N LYS A 542 -14.39 -4.10 -22.18
CA LYS A 542 -14.96 -3.06 -23.04
C LYS A 542 -16.31 -3.44 -23.64
#